data_AF-A0A2V8EBD9-F1
#
_entry.id   AF-A0A2V8EBD9-F1
#
_cell.length_a   1.000
_cell.length_b   1.000
_cell.length_c   1.000
_cell.angle_alpha   90.00
_cell.angle_beta   90.00
_cell.angle_gamma   90.00
#
_symmetry.space_group_name_H-M   'P 1'
#
loop_
_entity.id
_entity.type
_entity.pdbx_description
1 polymer ?
#
loop_
_entity_poly.entity_id
_entity_poly.type
_entity_poly.pdbx_seq_one_letter_code
_entity_poly.pdbx_strand_id
1 'polypeptide(L)' 'MIARSQRRLGRVVVVAIAAAVACSRPAQHELPAPGSLRGANVLLVTIDTLRQDRVGAYGNPNHLTPSIDRLAAGG' A
#
# COMPACT_ATOMS: atom_id res chain seq x y z
N MET A 1 -28.25 31.41 -23.00
CA MET A 1 -28.25 31.31 -21.52
C MET A 1 -28.01 29.91 -20.96
N ILE A 2 -28.18 28.82 -21.72
CA ILE A 2 -28.12 27.42 -21.23
C ILE A 2 -26.69 26.92 -20.92
N ALA A 3 -25.67 27.38 -21.68
CA ALA A 3 -24.28 26.92 -21.53
C ALA A 3 -23.56 27.38 -20.22
N ARG A 4 -23.99 28.49 -19.61
CA ARG A 4 -23.44 28.97 -18.33
C ARG A 4 -23.94 28.14 -17.14
N SER A 5 -25.13 27.54 -17.24
CA SER A 5 -25.72 26.67 -16.21
C SER A 5 -24.97 25.33 -16.12
N GLN A 6 -24.71 24.71 -17.28
CA GLN A 6 -23.96 23.45 -17.38
C GLN A 6 -22.52 23.56 -16.83
N ARG A 7 -21.86 24.71 -17.06
CA ARG A 7 -20.52 25.00 -16.52
C ARG A 7 -20.50 25.23 -15.01
N ARG A 8 -21.60 25.74 -14.42
CA ARG A 8 -21.73 25.91 -12.98
C ARG A 8 -22.00 24.57 -12.30
N LEU A 9 -22.85 23.73 -12.90
CA LEU A 9 -23.17 22.41 -12.38
C LEU A 9 -21.92 21.51 -12.33
N GLY A 10 -21.13 21.47 -13.41
CA GLY A 10 -19.88 20.69 -13.43
C GLY A 10 -18.87 21.13 -12.37
N ARG A 11 -18.74 22.43 -12.10
CA ARG A 11 -17.85 22.95 -11.04
C ARG A 11 -18.32 22.54 -9.65
N VAL A 12 -19.62 22.56 -9.38
CA VAL A 12 -20.18 22.12 -8.08
C VAL A 12 -19.91 20.63 -7.87
N VAL A 13 -20.10 19.81 -8.90
CA VAL A 13 -19.82 18.37 -8.82
C VAL A 13 -18.34 18.10 -8.55
N VAL A 14 -17.43 18.77 -9.26
CA VAL A 14 -15.98 18.61 -9.04
C VAL A 14 -15.58 19.04 -7.62
N VAL A 15 -16.10 20.16 -7.12
CA VAL A 15 -15.83 20.63 -5.76
C VAL A 15 -16.40 19.67 -4.72
N ALA A 16 -17.60 19.13 -4.94
CA ALA A 16 -18.21 18.15 -4.05
C ALA A 16 -17.41 16.84 -3.98
N ILE A 17 -16.94 16.34 -5.14
CA ILE A 17 -16.09 15.14 -5.19
C ILE A 17 -14.75 15.41 -4.49
N ALA A 18 -14.09 16.54 -4.75
CA ALA A 18 -12.82 16.89 -4.11
C ALA A 18 -12.97 17.02 -2.58
N ALA A 19 -14.06 17.61 -2.10
CA ALA A 19 -14.36 17.70 -0.67
C ALA A 19 -14.59 16.33 -0.04
N ALA A 20 -15.32 15.42 -0.72
CA ALA A 20 -15.52 14.06 -0.23
C ALA A 20 -14.21 13.26 -0.13
N VAL A 21 -13.32 13.37 -1.11
CA VAL A 21 -11.99 12.73 -1.07
C VAL A 21 -11.13 13.35 0.04
N ALA A 22 -11.16 14.67 0.23
CA ALA A 22 -10.41 15.34 1.29
C ALA A 22 -10.88 14.99 2.72
N CYS A 23 -12.17 14.70 2.89
CA CYS A 23 -12.72 14.25 4.18
C CYS A 23 -12.48 12.75 4.47
N SER A 24 -11.92 12.01 3.51
CA SER A 24 -11.50 10.63 3.70
C SER A 24 -10.23 10.62 4.56
N ARG A 25 -10.38 10.58 5.89
CA ARG A 25 -9.22 10.35 6.77
C ARG A 25 -8.61 9.00 6.38
N PRO A 26 -7.33 8.94 5.97
CA PRO A 26 -6.67 7.67 5.80
C PRO A 26 -6.75 6.93 7.14
N ALA A 27 -7.14 5.65 7.10
CA ALA A 27 -7.13 4.80 8.28
C ALA A 27 -5.73 4.91 8.90
N GLN A 28 -5.67 5.57 10.04
CA GLN A 28 -4.41 5.76 10.75
C GLN A 28 -3.99 4.36 11.20
N HIS A 29 -2.82 3.91 10.78
CA HIS A 29 -2.26 2.65 11.23
C HIS A 29 -1.95 2.82 12.72
N GLU A 30 -2.91 2.48 13.59
CA GLU A 30 -2.70 2.50 15.03
C GLU A 30 -1.57 1.54 15.34
N LEU A 31 -0.56 2.02 16.06
CA LEU A 31 0.53 1.18 16.51
C LEU A 31 -0.06 0.08 17.40
N PRO A 32 0.33 -1.19 17.20
CA PRO A 32 -0.14 -2.28 18.04
C PRO A 32 0.15 -1.97 19.51
N ALA A 33 -0.83 -2.22 20.39
CA ALA A 33 -0.64 -2.04 21.83
C ALA A 33 0.55 -2.88 22.34
N PRO A 34 1.28 -2.43 23.37
CA PRO A 34 2.35 -3.21 23.98
C PRO A 34 1.88 -4.62 24.36
N GLY A 35 2.60 -5.64 23.89
CA GLY A 35 2.24 -7.05 24.15
C GLY A 35 1.14 -7.63 23.25
N SER A 36 0.68 -6.90 22.23
CA SER A 36 -0.25 -7.40 21.19
C SER A 36 0.22 -8.69 20.49
N LEU A 37 1.53 -8.94 20.47
CA LEU A 37 2.16 -10.15 19.90
C LEU A 37 2.62 -11.15 20.98
N ARG A 38 2.12 -11.07 22.22
CA ARG A 38 2.52 -11.98 23.30
C ARG A 38 2.19 -13.43 22.93
N GLY A 39 3.21 -14.29 22.91
CA GLY A 39 3.07 -15.71 22.54
C GLY A 39 3.23 -16.00 21.04
N ALA A 40 3.44 -14.98 20.21
CA ALA A 40 3.80 -15.18 18.81
C ALA A 40 5.23 -15.73 18.67
N ASN A 41 5.46 -16.54 17.64
CA ASN A 41 6.79 -17.03 17.28
C ASN A 41 7.48 -16.05 16.33
N VAL A 42 8.80 -15.88 16.49
CA VAL A 42 9.63 -15.07 15.58
C VAL A 42 10.62 -15.99 14.88
N LEU A 43 10.61 -15.95 13.55
CA LEU A 43 11.58 -16.63 12.71
C LEU A 43 12.47 -15.58 12.02
N LEU A 44 13.72 -15.46 12.46
CA LEU A 44 14.72 -14.61 11.83
C LEU A 44 15.57 -15.46 10.88
N VAL A 45 15.51 -15.15 9.57
CA VAL A 45 16.35 -15.76 8.55
C VAL A 45 17.27 -14.68 7.98
N THR A 46 18.58 -14.92 8.02
CA THR A 46 19.58 -14.06 7.40
C THR A 46 20.30 -14.85 6.31
N ILE A 47 20.66 -14.16 5.23
CA ILE A 47 21.42 -14.73 4.13
C ILE A 47 22.64 -13.84 3.94
N ASP A 48 23.83 -14.40 4.13
CA ASP A 48 25.07 -13.67 3.94
C ASP A 48 25.31 -13.37 2.45
N THR A 49 25.82 -12.17 2.16
CA THR A 49 26.15 -11.71 0.79
C THR A 49 25.02 -11.77 -0.24
N LEU A 50 23.74 -11.81 0.18
CA LEU A 50 22.62 -11.79 -0.75
C LEU A 50 22.60 -10.49 -1.54
N ARG A 51 22.76 -10.60 -2.86
CA ARG A 51 22.66 -9.46 -3.76
C ARG A 51 21.20 -9.12 -4.05
N GLN A 52 20.88 -7.84 -4.02
CA GLN A 52 19.54 -7.32 -4.29
C GLN A 52 19.03 -7.73 -5.68
N ASP A 53 19.89 -7.67 -6.70
CA ASP A 53 19.54 -7.98 -8.08
C ASP A 53 19.31 -9.48 -8.33
N ARG A 54 19.39 -10.33 -7.31
CA ARG A 54 19.11 -11.78 -7.39
C ARG A 54 17.79 -12.20 -6.74
N VAL A 55 17.05 -11.26 -6.15
CA VAL A 55 15.77 -11.52 -5.48
C VAL A 55 14.61 -11.11 -6.40
N GLY A 56 13.69 -12.03 -6.66
CA GLY A 56 12.53 -11.81 -7.52
C GLY A 56 11.61 -10.70 -7.00
N ALA A 57 11.36 -10.65 -5.69
CA ALA A 57 10.64 -9.57 -5.02
C ALA A 57 11.26 -8.17 -5.24
N TYR A 58 12.55 -8.09 -5.61
CA TYR A 58 13.23 -6.85 -5.97
C TYR A 58 13.33 -6.60 -7.48
N GLY A 59 12.62 -7.39 -8.30
CA GLY A 59 12.51 -7.21 -9.74
C GLY A 59 13.41 -8.12 -10.58
N ASN A 60 14.07 -9.13 -9.99
CA ASN A 60 14.80 -10.12 -10.79
C ASN A 60 13.83 -11.04 -11.58
N PRO A 61 13.94 -11.15 -12.92
CA PRO A 61 12.99 -11.92 -13.73
C PRO A 61 13.27 -13.43 -13.79
N ASN A 62 14.40 -13.90 -13.26
CA ASN A 62 14.89 -15.27 -13.41
C ASN A 62 14.24 -16.25 -12.41
N HIS A 63 13.25 -15.80 -11.62
CA HIS A 63 12.46 -16.63 -10.72
C HIS A 63 13.31 -17.49 -9.75
N LEU A 64 14.41 -16.90 -9.25
CA LEU A 64 15.40 -17.59 -8.41
C LEU A 64 14.93 -17.80 -6.97
N THR A 65 13.95 -17.04 -6.51
CA THR A 65 13.56 -16.97 -5.09
C THR A 65 12.06 -17.19 -4.84
N PRO A 66 11.42 -18.22 -5.42
CA PRO A 66 9.95 -18.36 -5.40
C PRO A 66 9.34 -18.42 -4.00
N SER A 67 10.05 -18.96 -3.01
CA SER A 67 9.56 -18.98 -1.63
C SER A 67 9.60 -17.59 -0.99
N ILE A 68 10.68 -16.82 -1.22
CA ILE A 68 10.80 -15.45 -0.72
C ILE A 68 9.82 -14.53 -1.46
N ASP A 69 9.66 -14.71 -2.76
CA ASP A 69 8.77 -13.89 -3.59
C ASP A 69 7.31 -14.07 -3.15
N ARG A 70 6.89 -15.31 -2.84
CA ARG A 70 5.57 -15.58 -2.27
C ARG A 70 5.38 -14.97 -0.88
N LEU A 71 6.40 -15.01 -0.03
CA LEU A 71 6.34 -14.36 1.29
C LEU A 71 6.20 -12.84 1.15
N ALA A 72 6.97 -12.21 0.26
CA ALA A 72 6.90 -10.77 0.02
C ALA A 72 5.56 -10.32 -0.56
N ALA A 73 4.93 -11.14 -1.42
CA ALA A 73 3.59 -10.86 -1.96
C ALA A 73 2.47 -11.03 -0.91
N GLY A 74 2.74 -11.76 0.18
CA GLY A 74 1.77 -12.07 1.24
C GLY A 74 1.48 -10.92 2.20
N GLY A 75 2.39 -9.92 2.29
CA GLY A 75 2.28 -8.82 3.25
C GLY A 75 2.72 -9.19 4.66
#